data_AF-A0A962TIJ7-F1
#
_entry.id   AF-A0A962TIJ7-F1
#
_cell.length_a   1.000
_cell.length_b   1.000
_cell.length_c   1.000
_cell.angle_alpha   90.00
_cell.angle_beta   90.00
_cell.angle_gamma   90.00
#
_symmetry.space_group_name_H-M   'P 1'
#
loop_
_entity.id
_entity.type
_entity.pdbx_description
1 polymer ?
#
loop_
_entity_poly.entity_id
_entity_poly.type
_entity_poly.pdbx_seq_one_letter_code
_entity_poly.pdbx_strand_id
1 'polypeptide(L)'
;MATIEKRPTADGNMTYRVKVRMKGHRPQTATFATRSDAKKWSAKIETEIREHRYFPIAASQQHTLSELIDRYSKGHLTRKRVAAQQAQQLHWWQTQLGPVKK
;
A
#
# COMPACT_ATOMS: atom_id res chain seq x y z
N MET A 1 14.57 2.10 15.20
CA MET A 1 14.21 3.17 16.14
C MET A 1 13.50 4.30 15.41
N ALA A 2 12.49 4.90 16.03
CA ALA A 2 11.78 6.06 15.50
C ALA A 2 12.42 7.37 15.99
N THR A 3 12.63 8.33 15.08
CA THR A 3 13.17 9.66 15.37
C THR A 3 12.10 10.71 15.11
N ILE A 4 11.89 11.63 16.04
CA ILE A 4 10.96 12.77 15.88
C ILE A 4 11.77 14.06 15.79
N GLU A 5 11.74 14.70 14.63
CA GLU A 5 12.37 15.99 14.36
C GLU A 5 11.32 17.11 14.50
N LYS A 6 11.56 18.09 15.37
CA LYS A 6 10.75 19.31 15.45
C LYS A 6 11.26 20.31 14.41
N ARG A 7 10.38 20.85 13.57
CA ARG A 7 10.71 21.82 12.52
C ARG A 7 9.77 23.02 12.59
N PRO A 8 10.29 24.24 12.72
CA PRO A 8 9.50 25.44 12.49
C PRO A 8 9.20 25.55 10.99
N THR A 9 7.95 25.85 10.67
CA THR A 9 7.50 26.17 9.31
C THR A 9 7.65 27.67 9.07
N ALA A 10 7.74 28.09 7.81
CA ALA A 10 7.85 29.51 7.43
C ALA A 10 6.71 30.36 8.01
N ASP A 11 5.52 29.76 8.21
CA ASP A 11 4.33 30.39 8.81
C ASP A 11 4.38 30.48 10.35
N GLY A 12 5.51 30.17 11.00
CA GLY A 12 5.67 30.21 12.46
C GLY A 12 5.09 29.00 13.22
N ASN A 13 4.35 28.13 12.55
CA ASN A 13 3.82 26.89 13.13
C ASN A 13 4.90 25.82 13.34
N MET A 14 4.72 25.01 14.38
CA MET A 14 5.64 23.90 14.70
C MET A 14 5.14 22.60 14.08
N THR A 15 5.97 21.98 13.24
CA THR A 15 5.71 20.66 12.66
C THR A 15 6.63 19.60 13.25
N TYR A 16 6.16 18.37 13.31
CA TYR A 16 6.86 17.22 13.87
C TYR A 16 6.99 16.16 12.80
N ARG A 17 8.21 15.97 12.29
CA ARG A 17 8.51 14.93 11.30
C ARG A 17 8.99 13.68 12.01
N VAL A 18 8.33 12.56 11.78
CA VAL A 18 8.70 11.25 12.31
C VAL A 18 9.40 10.45 11.21
N LYS A 19 10.49 9.77 11.56
CA LYS A 19 11.20 8.81 10.72
C LYS A 19 11.32 7.48 11.45
N VAL A 20 10.64 6.44 10.98
CA VAL A 20 10.69 5.08 11.54
C VAL A 20 11.61 4.22 10.69
N ARG A 21 12.69 3.70 11.29
CA ARG A 21 13.65 2.79 10.65
C ARG A 21 13.66 1.44 11.36
N MET A 22 13.40 0.37 10.62
CA MET A 22 13.45 -1.03 11.06
C MET A 22 14.26 -1.84 10.06
N LYS A 23 15.09 -2.77 10.55
CA LYS A 23 15.91 -3.66 9.71
C LYS A 23 14.98 -4.53 8.86
N GLY A 24 15.24 -4.62 7.56
CA GLY A 24 14.42 -5.40 6.63
C GLY A 24 13.20 -4.68 6.04
N HIS A 25 12.90 -3.44 6.46
CA HIS A 25 11.76 -2.67 5.95
C HIS A 25 12.20 -1.32 5.37
N ARG A 26 11.44 -0.81 4.40
CA ARG A 26 11.64 0.54 3.85
C ARG A 26 11.38 1.59 4.94
N PRO A 27 12.24 2.61 5.10
CA PRO A 27 12.02 3.68 6.06
C PRO A 27 10.67 4.37 5.85
N GLN A 28 9.89 4.55 6.91
CA GLN A 28 8.62 5.26 6.87
C GLN A 28 8.77 6.67 7.44
N THR A 29 8.17 7.66 6.77
CA THR A 29 8.23 9.04 7.22
C THR A 29 6.87 9.71 7.13
N ALA A 30 6.47 10.44 8.17
CA ALA A 30 5.26 11.25 8.18
C ALA A 30 5.50 12.55 8.95
N THR A 31 4.67 13.55 8.67
CA THR A 31 4.76 14.87 9.31
C THR A 31 3.42 15.18 9.97
N PHE A 32 3.47 15.69 11.21
CA PHE A 32 2.29 16.00 12.02
C PHE A 32 2.38 17.42 12.58
N ALA A 33 1.23 18.04 12.86
CA ALA A 33 1.16 19.35 13.51
C ALA A 33 1.41 19.26 15.03
N THR A 34 1.11 18.13 15.68
CA THR A 34 1.28 17.95 17.12
C THR A 34 2.31 16.88 17.45
N ARG A 35 3.03 17.07 18.58
CA ARG A 35 3.98 16.07 19.09
C ARG A 35 3.29 14.79 19.53
N SER A 36 2.07 14.91 20.05
CA SER A 36 1.26 13.79 20.54
C SER A 36 0.87 12.85 19.41
N ASP A 37 0.41 13.40 18.27
CA ASP A 37 0.05 12.59 17.10
C ASP A 37 1.28 11.93 16.49
N ALA A 38 2.40 12.66 16.42
CA ALA A 38 3.69 12.12 15.99
C ALA A 38 4.11 10.89 16.82
N LYS A 39 3.96 10.95 18.15
CA LYS A 39 4.29 9.83 19.07
C LYS A 39 3.32 8.65 18.92
N LYS A 40 2.02 8.91 18.79
CA LYS A 40 1.01 7.86 18.55
C LYS A 40 1.27 7.14 17.23
N TRP A 41 1.53 7.89 16.17
CA TRP A 41 1.82 7.34 14.86
C TRP A 41 3.12 6.52 14.85
N SER A 42 4.19 7.00 15.49
CA SER A 42 5.44 6.24 15.54
C SER A 42 5.26 4.87 16.22
N ALA A 43 4.51 4.83 17.32
CA ALA A 43 4.24 3.59 18.05
C ALA A 43 3.33 2.64 17.25
N LYS A 44 2.31 3.19 16.56
CA LYS A 44 1.41 2.43 15.69
C LYS A 44 2.18 1.73 14.57
N ILE A 45 2.96 2.49 13.80
CA ILE A 45 3.73 1.95 12.67
C ILE A 45 4.77 0.92 13.12
N GLU A 46 5.44 1.15 14.26
CA GLU A 46 6.40 0.17 14.79
C GLU A 46 5.71 -1.16 15.14
N THR A 47 4.50 -1.09 15.71
CA THR A 47 3.70 -2.27 16.04
C THR A 47 3.25 -2.99 14.77
N GLU A 48 2.73 -2.27 13.78
CA GLU A 48 2.30 -2.85 12.50
C GLU A 48 3.45 -3.55 11.76
N ILE A 49 4.63 -2.94 11.74
CA ILE A 49 5.85 -3.54 11.15
C ILE A 49 6.27 -4.79 11.92
N ARG A 50 6.24 -4.75 13.26
CA ARG A 50 6.62 -5.90 14.09
C ARG A 50 5.65 -7.07 13.96
N GLU A 51 4.36 -6.81 13.86
CA GLU A 51 3.33 -7.82 13.70
C GLU A 51 3.29 -8.44 12.29
N HIS A 52 4.19 -8.05 11.36
CA HIS A 52 4.14 -8.40 9.94
C HIS A 52 2.79 -8.07 9.27
N ARG A 53 1.96 -7.25 9.92
CA ARG A 53 0.70 -6.70 9.39
C ARG A 53 0.92 -5.39 8.63
N TYR A 54 2.18 -4.97 8.51
CA TYR A 54 2.60 -3.90 7.60
C TYR A 54 2.48 -4.36 6.15
N PHE A 55 1.24 -4.54 5.70
CA PHE A 55 0.89 -4.52 4.30
C PHE A 55 0.54 -3.08 3.94
N PRO A 56 0.95 -2.58 2.76
CA PRO A 56 0.29 -1.43 2.15
C PRO A 56 -1.14 -1.88 1.79
N ILE A 57 -2.02 -1.90 2.79
CA ILE A 57 -3.41 -2.36 2.71
C ILE A 57 -4.16 -1.63 1.58
N ALA A 58 -3.76 -0.41 1.24
CA ALA A 58 -4.40 0.40 0.21
C ALA A 58 -4.33 -0.21 -1.21
N ALA A 59 -3.24 -0.86 -1.62
CA ALA A 59 -3.13 -1.35 -3.01
C ALA A 59 -3.63 -2.79 -3.18
N SER A 60 -3.44 -3.63 -2.15
CA SER A 60 -3.83 -5.06 -2.22
C SER A 60 -5.29 -5.31 -1.88
N GLN A 61 -5.96 -4.39 -1.16
CA GLN A 61 -7.40 -4.51 -0.86
C GLN A 61 -8.32 -3.79 -1.85
N GLN A 62 -7.78 -2.91 -2.70
CA GLN A 62 -8.61 -2.09 -3.59
C GLN A 62 -8.88 -2.73 -4.95
N HIS A 63 -8.11 -3.75 -5.35
CA HIS A 63 -8.30 -4.40 -6.63
C HIS A 63 -8.42 -5.91 -6.47
N THR A 64 -9.59 -6.43 -6.81
CA THR A 64 -9.79 -7.87 -6.92
C THR A 64 -9.01 -8.39 -8.13
N LEU A 65 -8.67 -9.69 -8.11
CA LEU A 65 -8.07 -10.34 -9.29
C LEU A 65 -8.97 -10.16 -10.53
N SER A 66 -10.29 -10.13 -10.34
CA SER A 66 -11.28 -9.83 -11.38
C SER A 66 -11.05 -8.45 -12.01
N GLU A 67 -10.84 -7.40 -11.21
CA GLU A 67 -10.58 -6.05 -11.73
C GLU A 67 -9.24 -5.96 -12.48
N LEU A 68 -8.24 -6.72 -12.06
CA LEU A 68 -6.95 -6.82 -12.77
C LEU A 68 -7.13 -7.49 -14.14
N ILE A 69 -7.88 -8.61 -14.18
CA ILE A 69 -8.19 -9.36 -15.40
C ILE A 69 -8.99 -8.50 -16.38
N ASP A 70 -10.00 -7.77 -15.90
CA ASP A 70 -10.80 -6.87 -16.73
C ASP A 70 -9.96 -5.75 -17.37
N ARG A 71 -9.07 -5.13 -16.59
CA ARG A 71 -8.16 -4.09 -17.09
C ARG A 71 -7.16 -4.65 -18.11
N TYR A 72 -6.61 -5.83 -17.83
CA TYR A 72 -5.67 -6.50 -18.73
C TYR A 72 -6.34 -6.90 -20.06
N SER A 73 -7.58 -7.41 -19.98
CA SER A 73 -8.38 -7.79 -21.14
C SER A 73 -8.65 -6.60 -22.06
N LYS A 74 -9.08 -5.47 -21.47
CA LYS A 74 -9.39 -4.23 -22.22
C LYS A 74 -8.17 -3.58 -22.87
N GLY A 75 -7.00 -3.62 -22.23
CA GLY A 75 -5.81 -2.90 -22.69
C GLY A 75 -4.86 -3.70 -23.61
N HIS A 76 -4.67 -4.99 -23.34
CA HIS A 76 -3.57 -5.76 -23.94
C HIS A 76 -4.00 -6.99 -24.72
N LEU A 77 -5.20 -7.54 -24.46
CA LEU A 77 -5.62 -8.81 -25.05
C LEU A 77 -6.02 -8.68 -26.52
N THR A 78 -6.68 -7.59 -26.91
CA THR A 78 -7.09 -7.30 -28.30
C THR A 78 -5.92 -7.19 -29.29
N ARG A 79 -4.71 -6.95 -28.80
CA ARG A 79 -3.49 -6.84 -29.64
C ARG A 79 -2.76 -8.16 -29.86
N LYS A 80 -3.21 -9.26 -29.23
CA LYS A 80 -2.54 -10.56 -29.31
C LYS A 80 -3.25 -11.49 -30.30
N ARG A 81 -2.46 -12.17 -31.14
CA ARG A 81 -2.94 -13.18 -32.11
C ARG A 81 -3.69 -14.35 -31.45
N VAL A 82 -3.48 -14.59 -30.15
CA VAL A 82 -4.06 -15.69 -29.36
C VAL A 82 -5.04 -15.15 -28.29
N ALA A 83 -5.66 -14.00 -28.56
CA ALA A 83 -6.56 -13.32 -27.61
C ALA A 83 -7.68 -14.22 -27.10
N ALA A 84 -8.29 -15.03 -27.97
CA ALA A 84 -9.44 -15.86 -27.63
C ALA A 84 -9.10 -16.98 -26.62
N GLN A 85 -7.98 -17.68 -26.80
CA GLN A 85 -7.57 -18.74 -25.85
C GLN A 85 -7.10 -18.13 -24.52
N GLN A 86 -6.42 -16.98 -24.55
CA GLN A 86 -6.04 -16.29 -23.32
C GLN A 86 -7.26 -15.73 -22.58
N ALA A 87 -8.29 -15.26 -23.29
CA ALA A 87 -9.55 -14.83 -22.68
C ALA A 87 -10.22 -15.98 -21.92
N GLN A 88 -10.23 -17.18 -22.49
CA GLN A 88 -10.81 -18.36 -21.85
C GLN A 88 -10.03 -18.77 -20.58
N GLN A 89 -8.70 -18.72 -20.61
CA GLN A 89 -7.86 -18.98 -19.43
C GLN A 89 -8.05 -17.93 -18.33
N LEU A 90 -8.12 -16.65 -18.71
CA LEU A 90 -8.37 -15.55 -17.78
C LEU A 90 -9.78 -15.62 -17.18
N HIS A 91 -10.79 -16.00 -17.97
CA HIS A 91 -12.14 -16.23 -17.48
C HIS A 91 -12.18 -17.39 -16.48
N TRP A 92 -11.50 -18.50 -16.76
CA TRP A 92 -11.38 -19.61 -15.81
C TRP A 92 -10.70 -19.18 -14.50
N TRP A 93 -9.62 -18.39 -14.56
CA TRP A 93 -8.99 -17.82 -13.36
C TRP A 93 -9.92 -16.87 -12.60
N GLN A 94 -10.72 -16.06 -13.30
CA GLN A 94 -11.72 -15.20 -12.68
C GLN A 94 -12.80 -16.02 -11.95
N THR A 95 -13.27 -17.12 -12.53
CA THR A 95 -14.28 -17.99 -11.89
C THR A 95 -13.72 -18.73 -10.68
N GLN A 96 -12.46 -19.20 -10.74
CA GLN A 96 -11.86 -20.01 -9.67
C GLN A 96 -11.26 -19.19 -8.53
N LEU A 97 -10.74 -18.00 -8.81
CA LEU A 97 -10.00 -17.16 -7.84
C LEU A 97 -10.70 -15.82 -7.55
N GLY A 98 -11.85 -15.54 -8.18
CA GLY A 98 -12.56 -14.27 -8.12
C GLY A 98 -13.01 -13.79 -6.73
N PRO A 99 -13.54 -14.65 -5.83
CA PRO A 99 -14.02 -14.19 -4.52
C PRO A 99 -12.98 -14.33 -3.40
N VAL A 100 -11.72 -14.69 -3.69
CA VAL A 100 -10.72 -14.87 -2.62
C VAL A 100 -10.07 -13.53 -2.30
N LYS A 101 -10.73 -12.76 -1.43
CA LYS A 101 -10.02 -11.73 -0.64
C LYS A 101 -9.09 -12.46 0.33
N LYS A 102 -7.79 -12.41 0.07
CA LYS A 102 -6.77 -12.70 1.10
C LYS A 102 -6.51 -11.44 1.92
#